data_AF-A0A6L8E209-F1
#
_entry.id   AF-A0A6L8E209-F1
#
_cell.length_a   1.000
_cell.length_b   1.000
_cell.length_c   1.000
_cell.angle_alpha   90.00
_cell.angle_beta   90.00
_cell.angle_gamma   90.00
#
_symmetry.space_group_name_H-M   'P 1'
#
loop_
_entity.id
_entity.type
_entity.pdbx_description
1 polymer ?
#
loop_
_entity_poly.entity_id
_entity_poly.type
_entity_poly.pdbx_seq_one_letter_code
_entity_poly.pdbx_strand_id
1 'polypeptide(L)'
;MSIRASWSVLVLTGLLLAGGVASAQEAGSQPWLHVQVTAEEDGAENVSVNVPLSAAEPMLALVPHRILSDGQLSLAGRDVPLNIGAMRDLWRALTEVGDTEFVTVDGEDETVRIARVGDQITVQVEDRDEEGNETVEVQLPIVVVDALLSGDGDTLNVRAAVERLGELRGDIVRVTEEERRIRIWIDEVASQ
;
A
#
# COMPACT_ATOMS: atom_id res chain seq x y z
N MET A 1 -29.27 -9.16 -7.23
CA MET A 1 -27.86 -9.24 -7.65
C MET A 1 -27.16 -8.06 -7.02
N SER A 2 -26.65 -8.28 -5.82
CA SER A 2 -26.13 -7.22 -4.95
C SER A 2 -24.78 -7.71 -4.48
N ILE A 3 -23.73 -7.25 -5.16
CA ILE A 3 -22.34 -7.48 -4.75
C ILE A 3 -22.16 -6.69 -3.46
N ARG A 4 -22.04 -7.40 -2.33
CA ARG A 4 -21.66 -6.80 -1.05
C ARG A 4 -20.19 -7.09 -0.85
N ALA A 5 -19.34 -6.36 -1.59
CA ALA A 5 -17.93 -6.24 -1.24
C ALA A 5 -17.88 -5.41 0.05
N SER A 6 -17.79 -6.08 1.20
CA SER A 6 -17.52 -5.44 2.48
C SER A 6 -16.05 -5.04 2.50
N TRP A 7 -15.74 -3.86 1.99
CA TRP A 7 -14.45 -3.22 2.26
C TRP A 7 -14.41 -2.80 3.72
N SER A 8 -13.62 -3.49 4.54
CA SER A 8 -13.28 -3.04 5.89
C SER A 8 -11.95 -3.63 6.34
N VAL A 9 -10.84 -3.23 5.73
CA VAL A 9 -9.53 -3.38 6.36
C VAL A 9 -9.25 -2.11 7.16
N LEU A 10 -9.60 -2.16 8.45
CA LEU A 10 -9.17 -1.18 9.43
C LEU A 10 -9.27 -1.77 10.84
N VAL A 11 -8.23 -2.46 11.30
CA VAL A 11 -7.99 -2.62 12.74
C VAL A 11 -6.52 -2.38 13.05
N LEU A 12 -6.25 -1.10 13.29
CA LEU A 12 -5.14 -0.63 14.11
C LEU A 12 -5.60 -0.82 15.57
N THR A 13 -5.22 -1.91 16.22
CA THR A 13 -5.44 -2.11 17.67
C THR A 13 -4.25 -2.87 18.24
N GLY A 14 -3.51 -2.20 19.11
CA GLY A 14 -2.27 -2.71 19.68
C GLY A 14 -2.48 -3.72 20.81
N LEU A 15 -1.39 -4.39 21.19
CA LEU A 15 -0.73 -4.34 22.51
C LEU A 15 0.26 -5.53 22.63
N LEU A 16 1.54 -5.21 22.86
CA LEU A 16 2.55 -5.93 23.68
C LEU A 16 2.47 -7.47 23.83
N LEU A 17 3.52 -8.19 23.38
CA LEU A 17 4.62 -8.77 24.20
C LEU A 17 5.37 -9.90 23.45
N ALA A 18 6.65 -10.06 23.84
CA ALA A 18 7.64 -11.09 23.45
C ALA A 18 8.24 -10.87 22.04
N GLY A 19 9.55 -10.85 21.82
CA GLY A 19 10.69 -11.43 22.55
C GLY A 19 11.60 -11.97 21.45
N GLY A 20 12.66 -11.23 21.11
CA GLY A 20 13.23 -11.25 19.77
C GLY A 20 14.11 -12.44 19.38
N VAL A 21 14.49 -12.44 18.10
CA VAL A 21 15.79 -12.88 17.59
C VAL A 21 16.18 -11.93 16.45
N ALA A 22 17.20 -11.12 16.68
CA ALA A 22 17.80 -10.26 15.66
C ALA A 22 19.00 -10.99 15.05
N SER A 23 19.05 -11.11 13.73
CA SER A 23 20.32 -11.28 13.01
C SER A 23 20.14 -11.18 11.49
N ALA A 24 20.58 -10.05 10.92
CA ALA A 24 21.72 -9.96 10.00
C ALA A 24 21.89 -8.50 9.55
N GLN A 25 23.13 -8.03 9.52
CA GLN A 25 23.54 -6.63 9.39
C GLN A 25 24.05 -6.33 7.97
N GLU A 26 23.84 -5.07 7.50
CA GLU A 26 24.59 -4.25 6.51
C GLU A 26 23.65 -3.61 5.45
N ALA A 27 23.64 -2.32 5.14
CA ALA A 27 24.63 -1.25 5.23
C ALA A 27 24.00 0.06 5.78
N GLY A 28 24.76 0.85 6.54
CA GLY A 28 24.26 2.12 7.11
C GLY A 28 22.96 1.94 7.90
N SER A 29 22.94 0.96 8.81
CA SER A 29 21.72 0.34 9.34
C SER A 29 20.78 1.34 10.01
N GLN A 30 19.88 1.92 9.22
CA GLN A 30 18.67 2.51 9.75
C GLN A 30 17.91 1.41 10.50
N PRO A 31 17.52 1.63 11.77
CA PRO A 31 16.79 0.64 12.53
C PRO A 31 15.45 0.34 11.86
N TRP A 32 14.98 -0.90 11.97
CA TRP A 32 13.70 -1.35 11.41
C TRP A 32 12.70 -1.63 12.53
N LEU A 33 11.43 -1.34 12.23
CA LEU A 33 10.30 -1.71 13.06
C LEU A 33 9.59 -2.88 12.38
N HIS A 34 9.54 -4.01 13.09
CA HIS A 34 8.81 -5.19 12.69
C HIS A 34 7.59 -5.33 13.60
N VAL A 35 6.40 -5.39 13.02
CA VAL A 35 5.15 -5.65 13.74
C VAL A 35 4.57 -6.92 13.15
N GLN A 36 4.40 -7.93 14.00
CA GLN A 36 3.76 -9.17 13.62
C GLN A 36 2.55 -9.40 14.54
N VAL A 37 1.41 -9.70 13.93
CA VAL A 37 0.21 -10.14 14.61
C VAL A 37 -0.05 -11.56 14.13
N THR A 38 0.08 -12.51 15.04
CA THR A 38 -0.27 -13.91 14.80
C THR A 38 -1.54 -14.21 15.57
N ALA A 39 -2.54 -14.73 14.89
CA ALA A 39 -3.74 -15.20 15.54
C ALA A 39 -3.67 -16.73 15.71
N GLU A 40 -4.12 -17.22 16.87
CA GLU A 40 -4.09 -18.65 17.21
C GLU A 40 -5.41 -19.37 16.86
N GLU A 41 -6.41 -18.63 16.38
CA GLU A 41 -7.72 -19.15 16.01
C GLU A 41 -7.76 -19.53 14.52
N ASP A 42 -8.46 -20.62 14.19
CA ASP A 42 -8.70 -21.03 12.80
C ASP A 42 -9.46 -19.92 12.05
N GLY A 43 -8.99 -19.57 10.85
CA GLY A 43 -9.54 -18.50 10.01
C GLY A 43 -9.09 -17.07 10.36
N ALA A 44 -8.19 -16.91 11.33
CA ALA A 44 -7.72 -15.59 11.74
C ALA A 44 -6.50 -15.08 10.93
N GLU A 45 -6.45 -13.78 10.69
CA GLU A 45 -5.48 -13.14 9.79
C GLU A 45 -4.12 -12.95 10.46
N ASN A 46 -3.06 -13.36 9.76
CA ASN A 46 -1.69 -13.07 10.15
C ASN A 46 -1.23 -11.79 9.46
N VAL A 47 -0.78 -10.81 10.23
CA VAL A 47 -0.32 -9.52 9.71
C VAL A 47 1.15 -9.35 10.01
N SER A 48 1.95 -9.03 9.01
CA SER A 48 3.37 -8.67 9.14
C SER A 48 3.60 -7.30 8.51
N VAL A 49 4.17 -6.37 9.27
CA VAL A 49 4.53 -5.02 8.82
C VAL A 49 6.00 -4.79 9.10
N ASN A 50 6.78 -4.49 8.07
CA ASN A 50 8.20 -4.21 8.15
C ASN A 50 8.44 -2.81 7.61
N VAL A 51 8.77 -1.86 8.46
CA VAL A 51 9.01 -0.47 8.04
C VAL A 51 10.32 0.05 8.63
N PRO A 52 11.07 0.89 7.91
CA PRO A 52 12.21 1.57 8.50
C PRO A 52 11.73 2.47 9.64
N LEU A 53 12.48 2.58 10.73
CA LEU A 53 12.07 3.38 11.89
C LEU A 53 11.88 4.86 11.54
N SER A 54 12.59 5.36 10.51
CA SER A 54 12.40 6.69 9.94
C SER A 54 10.97 6.92 9.41
N ALA A 55 10.25 5.86 9.03
CA ALA A 55 8.85 5.93 8.61
C ALA A 55 7.86 5.99 9.78
N ALA A 56 8.25 5.65 11.01
CA ALA A 56 7.31 5.50 12.12
C ALA A 56 6.61 6.81 12.51
N GLU A 57 7.37 7.90 12.68
CA GLU A 57 6.82 9.23 12.99
C GLU A 57 5.90 9.76 11.89
N PRO A 58 6.29 9.78 10.60
CA PRO A 58 5.40 10.25 9.55
C PRO A 58 4.17 9.35 9.36
N MET A 59 4.28 8.03 9.59
CA MET A 59 3.10 7.15 9.63
C MET A 59 2.11 7.58 10.73
N LEU A 60 2.59 7.85 11.95
CA LEU A 60 1.74 8.30 13.05
C LEU A 60 1.06 9.64 12.75
N ALA A 61 1.75 10.54 12.06
CA ALA A 61 1.19 11.82 11.63
C ALA A 61 0.10 11.68 10.55
N LEU A 62 0.06 10.55 9.85
CA LEU A 62 -0.96 10.22 8.86
C LEU A 62 -2.15 9.45 9.43
N VAL A 63 -2.03 8.85 10.62
CA VAL A 63 -3.14 8.11 11.24
C VAL A 63 -4.30 9.08 11.53
N PRO A 64 -5.44 8.94 10.82
CA PRO A 64 -6.57 9.82 11.03
C PRO A 64 -7.22 9.50 12.37
N HIS A 65 -7.50 10.52 13.19
CA HIS A 65 -7.97 10.31 14.56
C HIS A 65 -9.39 9.74 14.70
N ARG A 66 -10.18 9.64 13.62
CA ARG A 66 -11.41 8.83 13.54
C ARG A 66 -11.81 8.69 12.08
N ILE A 67 -11.88 7.47 11.56
CA ILE A 67 -12.60 7.18 10.33
C ILE A 67 -13.33 5.86 10.57
N LEU A 68 -14.66 5.94 10.55
CA LEU A 68 -15.68 4.90 10.30
C LEU A 68 -16.94 5.24 11.12
N SER A 69 -17.96 5.72 10.43
CA SER A 69 -19.36 5.66 10.88
C SER A 69 -20.20 5.29 9.66
N ASP A 70 -20.85 4.14 9.73
CA ASP A 70 -21.91 3.68 8.81
C ASP A 70 -21.56 3.60 7.31
N GLY A 71 -20.37 3.08 6.96
CA GLY A 71 -20.12 2.57 5.60
C GLY A 71 -20.15 3.60 4.46
N GLN A 72 -20.01 4.90 4.75
CA GLN A 72 -19.86 5.93 3.73
C GLN A 72 -18.55 6.71 3.88
N LEU A 73 -17.69 6.61 2.86
CA LEU A 73 -16.58 7.53 2.62
C LEU A 73 -17.15 8.84 2.08
N SER A 74 -17.51 9.77 2.97
CA SER A 74 -17.88 11.13 2.57
C SER A 74 -16.62 11.93 2.23
N LEU A 75 -16.20 11.91 0.96
CA LEU A 75 -15.20 12.85 0.42
C LEU A 75 -15.76 14.27 0.24
N ALA A 76 -17.06 14.46 0.46
CA ALA A 76 -17.73 15.74 0.47
C ALA A 76 -17.93 16.20 1.91
N GLY A 77 -17.06 17.10 2.38
CA GLY A 77 -17.34 17.93 3.55
C GLY A 77 -16.82 17.40 4.88
N ARG A 78 -15.50 17.38 5.04
CA ARG A 78 -14.73 18.02 6.12
C ARG A 78 -13.28 17.58 5.98
N ASP A 79 -12.37 18.55 6.05
CA ASP A 79 -10.93 18.35 6.08
C ASP A 79 -10.57 17.20 7.04
N VAL A 80 -10.31 16.01 6.48
CA VAL A 80 -9.26 15.16 7.05
C VAL A 80 -8.00 15.88 6.64
N PRO A 81 -7.27 16.55 7.55
CA PRO A 81 -6.02 17.18 7.19
C PRO A 81 -5.05 16.07 6.77
N LEU A 82 -5.01 15.78 5.47
CA LEU A 82 -4.01 14.91 4.89
C LEU A 82 -2.71 15.71 4.96
N ASN A 83 -1.85 15.34 5.90
CA ASN A 83 -0.55 15.96 6.06
C ASN A 83 0.34 15.51 4.90
N ILE A 84 0.32 16.26 3.79
CA ILE A 84 1.11 15.95 2.60
C ILE A 84 2.61 16.02 2.93
N GLY A 85 3.00 16.87 3.88
CA GLY A 85 4.33 16.87 4.49
C GLY A 85 4.72 15.48 5.03
N ALA A 86 3.92 14.95 5.95
CA ALA A 86 4.12 13.62 6.53
C ALA A 86 4.06 12.51 5.47
N MET A 87 3.19 12.62 4.47
CA MET A 87 3.12 11.67 3.37
C MET A 87 4.41 11.66 2.54
N ARG A 88 4.98 12.84 2.28
CA ARG A 88 6.26 13.00 1.59
C ARG A 88 7.42 12.45 2.41
N ASP A 89 7.42 12.69 3.72
CA ASP A 89 8.44 12.15 4.62
C ASP A 89 8.36 10.63 4.74
N LEU A 90 7.15 10.07 4.85
CA LEU A 90 6.92 8.62 4.80
C LEU A 90 7.40 8.04 3.48
N TRP A 91 6.99 8.63 2.36
CA TRP A 91 7.37 8.17 1.03
C TRP A 91 8.88 8.15 0.85
N ARG A 92 9.58 9.20 1.30
CA ARG A 92 11.05 9.25 1.29
C ARG A 92 11.66 8.13 2.13
N ALA A 93 11.17 7.89 3.35
CA ALA A 93 11.67 6.81 4.19
C ALA A 93 11.52 5.43 3.52
N LEU A 94 10.40 5.18 2.84
CA LEU A 94 10.14 3.92 2.12
C LEU A 94 10.95 3.81 0.81
N THR A 95 11.30 4.91 0.18
CA THR A 95 12.09 4.92 -1.08
C THR A 95 13.60 5.02 -0.86
N GLU A 96 14.05 5.32 0.35
CA GLU A 96 15.47 5.25 0.71
C GLU A 96 15.93 3.81 0.99
N VAL A 97 15.01 2.91 1.33
CA VAL A 97 15.31 1.47 1.50
C VAL A 97 15.24 0.74 0.16
N GLY A 98 16.08 -0.28 -0.05
CA GLY A 98 16.03 -1.11 -1.25
C GLY A 98 14.78 -1.98 -1.35
N ASP A 99 14.82 -2.97 -2.24
CA ASP A 99 13.73 -3.94 -2.42
C ASP A 99 13.37 -4.61 -1.10
N THR A 100 12.09 -4.54 -0.74
CA THR A 100 11.60 -5.01 0.56
C THR A 100 10.09 -5.19 0.56
N GLU A 101 9.60 -6.11 1.38
CA GLU A 101 8.18 -6.32 1.64
C GLU A 101 7.76 -5.54 2.88
N PHE A 102 6.92 -4.52 2.68
CA PHE A 102 6.49 -3.63 3.75
C PHE A 102 5.32 -4.18 4.54
N VAL A 103 4.36 -4.80 3.87
CA VAL A 103 3.14 -5.31 4.50
C VAL A 103 2.77 -6.64 3.86
N THR A 104 2.46 -7.62 4.70
CA THR A 104 1.84 -8.89 4.32
C THR A 104 0.66 -9.14 5.26
N VAL A 105 -0.52 -9.29 4.69
CA VAL A 105 -1.71 -9.79 5.39
C VAL A 105 -2.03 -11.13 4.76
N ASP A 106 -1.99 -12.18 5.57
CA ASP A 106 -2.30 -13.55 5.16
C ASP A 106 -3.55 -14.00 5.93
N GLY A 107 -4.70 -13.90 5.26
CA GLY A 107 -5.98 -14.41 5.72
C GLY A 107 -6.28 -15.78 5.12
N GLU A 108 -7.43 -16.34 5.52
CA GLU A 108 -7.91 -17.63 5.00
C GLU A 108 -8.23 -17.52 3.49
N ASP A 109 -9.05 -16.54 3.14
CA ASP A 109 -9.53 -16.34 1.76
C ASP A 109 -8.66 -15.35 0.97
N GLU A 110 -8.00 -14.39 1.61
CA GLU A 110 -7.27 -13.32 0.90
C GLU A 110 -5.82 -13.20 1.37
N THR A 111 -4.93 -12.80 0.46
CA THR A 111 -3.60 -12.32 0.82
C THR A 111 -3.24 -11.03 0.15
N VAL A 112 -2.85 -10.06 0.97
CA VAL A 112 -2.41 -8.73 0.54
C VAL A 112 -0.92 -8.59 0.79
N ARG A 113 -0.18 -8.22 -0.26
CA ARG A 113 1.25 -7.91 -0.16
C ARG A 113 1.52 -6.52 -0.72
N ILE A 114 2.26 -5.72 0.03
CA ILE A 114 2.78 -4.42 -0.41
C ILE A 114 4.29 -4.47 -0.32
N ALA A 115 4.95 -4.32 -1.47
CA ALA A 115 6.40 -4.42 -1.58
C ALA A 115 6.96 -3.35 -2.50
N ARG A 116 8.21 -2.99 -2.27
CA ARG A 116 9.04 -2.33 -3.27
C ARG A 116 9.83 -3.38 -4.04
N VAL A 117 9.74 -3.32 -5.37
CA VAL A 117 10.51 -4.16 -6.29
C VAL A 117 11.14 -3.25 -7.35
N GLY A 118 12.46 -3.06 -7.27
CA GLY A 118 13.20 -2.12 -8.10
C GLY A 118 12.71 -0.69 -7.98
N ASP A 119 12.23 -0.14 -9.10
CA ASP A 119 11.71 1.23 -9.22
C ASP A 119 10.18 1.32 -9.12
N GLN A 120 9.54 0.27 -8.61
CA GLN A 120 8.08 0.17 -8.49
C GLN A 120 7.66 -0.24 -7.08
N ILE A 121 6.50 0.26 -6.66
CA ILE A 121 5.73 -0.30 -5.55
C ILE A 121 4.68 -1.23 -6.14
N THR A 122 4.68 -2.46 -5.66
CA THR A 122 3.70 -3.47 -6.05
C THR A 122 2.72 -3.67 -4.90
N VAL A 123 1.43 -3.58 -5.21
CA VAL A 123 0.35 -4.04 -4.35
C VAL A 123 -0.25 -5.26 -5.01
N GLN A 124 -0.13 -6.41 -4.37
CA GLN A 124 -0.71 -7.66 -4.82
C GLN A 124 -1.82 -8.05 -3.86
N VAL A 125 -2.98 -8.41 -4.41
CA VAL A 125 -4.08 -9.03 -3.68
C VAL A 125 -4.38 -10.35 -4.37
N GLU A 126 -4.30 -11.44 -3.63
CA GLU A 126 -4.60 -12.80 -4.07
C GLU A 126 -5.83 -13.27 -3.30
N ASP A 127 -6.97 -13.38 -3.99
CA ASP A 127 -8.18 -14.01 -3.48
C ASP A 127 -8.10 -15.53 -3.76
N ARG A 128 -8.43 -16.32 -2.75
CA ARG A 128 -8.32 -17.78 -2.70
C ARG A 128 -9.67 -18.44 -2.44
N ASP A 129 -10.77 -17.72 -2.66
CA ASP A 129 -12.11 -18.24 -2.47
C ASP A 129 -12.41 -19.50 -3.32
N GLU A 130 -13.52 -20.18 -3.00
CA GLU A 130 -13.94 -21.41 -3.68
C GLU A 130 -14.49 -21.16 -5.11
N GLU A 131 -14.71 -19.91 -5.51
CA GLU A 131 -15.38 -19.50 -6.75
C GLU A 131 -14.40 -19.05 -7.85
N GLY A 132 -13.10 -18.93 -7.54
CA GLY A 132 -12.03 -18.79 -8.51
C GLY A 132 -10.88 -17.91 -7.99
N ASN A 133 -9.64 -18.24 -8.35
CA ASN A 133 -8.49 -17.41 -7.93
C ASN A 133 -8.51 -16.06 -8.66
N GLU A 134 -8.76 -14.97 -7.94
CA GLU A 134 -8.57 -13.60 -8.43
C GLU A 134 -7.21 -13.07 -7.97
N THR A 135 -6.45 -12.49 -8.88
CA THR A 135 -5.19 -11.81 -8.57
C THR A 135 -5.23 -10.39 -9.11
N VAL A 136 -5.25 -9.43 -8.18
CA VAL A 136 -5.08 -8.01 -8.48
C VAL A 136 -3.63 -7.64 -8.24
N GLU A 137 -2.97 -7.10 -9.26
CA GLU A 137 -1.64 -6.53 -9.14
C GLU A 137 -1.66 -5.07 -9.60
N VAL A 138 -1.27 -4.18 -8.69
CA VAL A 138 -1.08 -2.77 -8.97
C VAL A 138 0.41 -2.48 -8.95
N GLN A 139 0.93 -1.91 -10.03
CA GLN A 139 2.32 -1.48 -10.15
C GLN A 139 2.37 0.04 -10.23
N LEU A 140 2.92 0.65 -9.18
CA LEU A 140 3.08 2.10 -9.08
C LEU A 140 4.55 2.48 -9.25
N PRO A 141 4.94 3.13 -10.36
CA PRO A 141 6.30 3.60 -10.56
C PRO A 141 6.66 4.67 -9.52
N ILE A 142 7.81 4.51 -8.86
CA ILE A 142 8.28 5.43 -7.81
C ILE A 142 8.35 6.86 -8.35
N VAL A 143 8.83 7.04 -9.58
CA VAL A 143 8.96 8.35 -10.24
C VAL A 143 7.63 9.09 -10.43
N VAL A 144 6.50 8.37 -10.52
CA VAL A 144 5.16 8.98 -10.65
C VAL A 144 4.70 9.48 -9.29
N VAL A 145 4.93 8.71 -8.23
CA VAL A 145 4.60 9.10 -6.86
C VAL A 145 5.48 10.25 -6.39
N ASP A 146 6.78 10.24 -6.72
CA ASP A 146 7.70 11.37 -6.50
C ASP A 146 7.18 12.64 -7.16
N ALA A 147 6.76 12.55 -8.42
CA ALA A 147 6.21 13.68 -9.15
C ALA A 147 4.89 14.16 -8.53
N LEU A 148 4.02 13.25 -8.08
CA LEU A 148 2.78 13.59 -7.38
C LEU A 148 3.07 14.34 -6.06
N LEU A 149 4.08 13.91 -5.31
CA LEU A 149 4.46 14.50 -4.02
C LEU A 149 5.38 15.72 -4.17
N SER A 150 5.79 16.10 -5.38
CA SER A 150 6.65 17.26 -5.65
C SER A 150 6.01 18.62 -5.44
N GLY A 151 4.71 18.67 -5.09
CA GLY A 151 4.01 19.93 -4.82
C GLY A 151 4.55 20.65 -3.57
N ASP A 152 4.36 21.97 -3.53
CA ASP A 152 4.80 22.81 -2.42
C ASP A 152 3.84 22.73 -1.23
N GLY A 153 4.40 22.77 -0.01
CA GLY A 153 3.63 22.72 1.23
C GLY A 153 2.71 21.50 1.28
N ASP A 154 1.42 21.76 1.51
CA ASP A 154 0.37 20.76 1.64
C ASP A 154 -0.38 20.47 0.32
N THR A 155 0.30 20.61 -0.82
CA THR A 155 -0.31 20.39 -2.14
C THR A 155 0.33 19.22 -2.89
N LEU A 156 -0.50 18.52 -3.69
CA LEU A 156 -0.06 17.50 -4.62
C LEU A 156 0.14 18.10 -6.01
N ASN A 157 1.21 17.70 -6.69
CA ASN A 157 1.51 18.09 -8.04
C ASN A 157 0.99 17.06 -9.05
N VAL A 158 -0.34 17.03 -9.21
CA VAL A 158 -1.02 16.11 -10.14
C VAL A 158 -0.54 16.30 -11.58
N ARG A 159 -0.20 17.53 -11.97
CA ARG A 159 0.33 17.82 -13.31
C ARG A 159 1.65 17.08 -13.54
N ALA A 160 2.60 17.19 -12.62
CA ALA A 160 3.87 16.49 -12.75
C ALA A 160 3.69 14.98 -12.72
N ALA A 161 2.77 14.45 -11.90
CA ALA A 161 2.44 13.03 -11.89
C ALA A 161 1.95 12.54 -13.27
N VAL A 162 1.02 13.28 -13.88
CA VAL A 162 0.48 12.96 -15.22
C VAL A 162 1.55 13.10 -16.31
N GLU A 163 2.40 14.12 -16.23
CA GLU A 163 3.53 14.30 -17.15
C GLU A 163 4.49 13.11 -17.09
N ARG A 164 4.91 12.69 -15.89
CA ARG A 164 5.74 11.48 -15.72
C ARG A 164 5.03 10.22 -16.17
N LEU A 165 3.75 10.10 -15.85
CA LEU A 165 2.96 8.95 -16.27
C LEU A 165 2.89 8.85 -17.81
N GLY A 166 2.81 9.97 -18.52
CA GLY A 166 2.84 10.02 -19.99
C GLY A 166 4.21 9.71 -20.62
N GLU A 167 5.30 9.79 -19.86
CA GLU A 167 6.63 9.36 -20.30
C GLU A 167 6.83 7.84 -20.16
N LEU A 168 6.04 7.20 -19.30
CA LEU A 168 6.12 5.76 -19.06
C LEU A 168 5.31 4.95 -20.07
N ARG A 169 5.67 3.68 -20.19
CA ARG A 169 5.00 2.69 -21.04
C ARG A 169 4.80 1.42 -20.23
N GLY A 170 3.76 0.67 -20.57
CA GLY A 170 3.46 -0.61 -19.92
C GLY A 170 2.36 -0.51 -18.87
N ASP A 171 2.35 -1.49 -17.97
CA ASP A 171 1.21 -1.80 -17.10
C ASP A 171 1.25 -0.98 -15.81
N ILE A 172 0.11 -0.42 -15.45
CA ILE A 172 -0.09 0.31 -14.19
C ILE A 172 -0.95 -0.54 -13.25
N VAL A 173 -2.03 -1.11 -13.79
CA VAL A 173 -2.93 -1.99 -13.04
C VAL A 173 -3.20 -3.22 -13.89
N ARG A 174 -3.12 -4.38 -13.26
CA ARG A 174 -3.42 -5.67 -13.87
C ARG A 174 -4.27 -6.48 -12.90
N VAL A 175 -5.54 -6.63 -13.22
CA VAL A 175 -6.45 -7.57 -12.55
C VAL A 175 -6.59 -8.81 -13.42
N THR A 176 -6.39 -9.97 -12.81
CA THR A 176 -6.54 -11.28 -13.44
C THR A 176 -7.54 -12.09 -12.62
N GLU A 177 -8.74 -12.26 -13.15
CA GLU A 177 -9.75 -13.21 -12.68
C GLU A 177 -9.76 -14.43 -13.62
N GLU A 178 -10.43 -15.52 -13.23
CA GLU A 178 -10.54 -16.74 -14.05
C GLU A 178 -11.08 -16.46 -15.47
N GLU A 179 -12.07 -15.58 -15.61
CA GLU A 179 -12.72 -15.27 -16.88
C GLU A 179 -12.47 -13.84 -17.38
N ARG A 180 -11.81 -12.98 -16.58
CA ARG A 180 -11.65 -11.55 -16.88
C ARG A 180 -10.23 -11.10 -16.66
N ARG A 181 -9.73 -10.30 -17.60
CA ARG A 181 -8.43 -9.63 -17.45
C ARG A 181 -8.65 -8.15 -17.66
N ILE A 182 -8.50 -7.36 -16.60
CA ILE A 182 -8.53 -5.90 -16.66
C ILE A 182 -7.09 -5.43 -16.62
N ARG A 183 -6.70 -4.68 -17.65
CA ARG A 183 -5.36 -4.09 -17.73
C ARG A 183 -5.56 -2.59 -17.93
N ILE A 184 -4.88 -1.79 -17.11
CA ILE A 184 -4.72 -0.35 -17.30
C ILE A 184 -3.26 -0.15 -17.65
N TRP A 185 -3.00 0.29 -18.87
CA TRP A 185 -1.65 0.45 -19.40
C TRP A 185 -1.54 1.76 -20.19
N ILE A 186 -0.31 2.21 -20.38
CA ILE A 186 0.03 3.35 -21.24
C ILE A 186 0.83 2.86 -22.43
N ASP A 187 0.37 3.25 -23.62
CA ASP A 187 0.99 2.95 -24.90
C ASP A 187 0.89 4.16 -25.84
N GLU A 188 1.62 4.13 -26.95
CA GLU A 188 1.69 5.18 -27.97
C GLU A 188 0.57 5.08 -29.01
N VAL A 189 -0.17 3.98 -29.00
CA VAL A 189 -1.24 3.68 -29.96
C VAL A 189 -2.60 3.71 -29.28
N ALA A 190 -3.58 4.33 -29.93
CA ALA A 190 -4.97 4.15 -29.54
C ALA A 190 -5.34 2.67 -29.72
N SER A 191 -5.76 2.00 -28.65
CA SER A 191 -6.29 0.65 -28.72
C SER A 191 -7.54 0.64 -29.60
N GLN A 192 -7.51 -0.13 -30.69
CA GLN A 192 -8.66 -0.36 -31.58
C GLN A 192 -9.54 -1.49 -31.07
#